data_AF-A0A1H8YGW7-F1
#
_entry.id   AF-A0A1H8YGW7-F1
#
_cell.length_a   1.000
_cell.length_b   1.000
_cell.length_c   1.000
_cell.angle_alpha   90.00
_cell.angle_beta   90.00
_cell.angle_gamma   90.00
#
_symmetry.space_group_name_H-M   'P 1'
#
loop_
_entity.id
_entity.type
_entity.pdbx_description
1 polymer ?
#
loop_
_entity_poly.entity_id
_entity_poly.type
_entity_poly.pdbx_seq_one_letter_code
_entity_poly.pdbx_strand_id
1 'polypeptide(L)'
;MERTVSVPLLVAIANRCLREHASRALDARIYCAVLGVGDSNELNSKFLIEARASGMVLVRTTGLMGWLDAPHYTADLAWAKSLLPEGLAAISNDPRVVCAIALMAVALTDQPPLLEAWSS
;
A
#
# COMPACT_ATOMS: atom_id res chain seq x y z
N MET A 1 4.81 -15.09 10.91
CA MET A 1 5.00 -15.10 9.44
C MET A 1 5.95 -13.95 9.16
N GLU A 2 7.19 -14.22 8.77
CA GLU A 2 8.13 -13.15 8.41
C GLU A 2 7.60 -12.44 7.17
N ARG A 3 7.33 -11.14 7.29
CA ARG A 3 6.95 -10.29 6.15
C ARG A 3 8.18 -10.16 5.27
N THR A 4 8.22 -10.85 4.14
CA THR A 4 9.25 -10.61 3.12
C THR A 4 8.72 -9.53 2.18
N VAL A 5 8.99 -8.27 2.52
CA VAL A 5 8.64 -7.14 1.66
C VAL A 5 9.62 -7.08 0.49
N SER A 6 9.11 -7.02 -0.74
CA SER A 6 9.95 -6.98 -1.93
C SER A 6 10.46 -5.55 -2.18
N VAL A 7 11.76 -5.32 -1.98
CA VAL A 7 12.42 -4.03 -2.26
C VAL A 7 12.16 -3.55 -3.71
N PRO A 8 12.35 -4.37 -4.76
CA PRO A 8 12.03 -3.96 -6.13
C PRO A 8 10.56 -3.54 -6.32
N LEU A 9 9.63 -4.23 -5.64
CA LEU A 9 8.20 -3.90 -5.70
C LEU A 9 7.91 -2.55 -5.04
N LEU A 10 8.46 -2.31 -3.85
CA LEU A 10 8.31 -1.02 -3.15
C LEU A 10 8.82 0.14 -3.99
N VAL A 11 10.03 0.00 -4.56
CA VAL A 11 10.63 1.02 -5.45
C VAL A 11 9.76 1.24 -6.70
N ALA A 12 9.22 0.19 -7.30
CA ALA A 12 8.34 0.29 -8.45
C ALA A 12 7.04 1.04 -8.11
N ILE A 13 6.42 0.77 -6.96
CA ILE A 13 5.20 1.43 -6.53
C ILE A 13 5.46 2.88 -6.12
N ALA A 14 6.58 3.16 -5.43
CA ALA A 14 6.99 4.53 -5.10
C ALA A 14 7.12 5.39 -6.35
N ASN A 15 7.76 4.84 -7.38
CA ASN A 15 7.87 5.48 -8.69
C ASN A 15 6.51 5.77 -9.34
N ARG A 16 5.54 4.88 -9.17
CA ARG A 16 4.17 5.09 -9.69
C ARG A 16 3.44 6.17 -8.93
N CYS A 17 3.63 6.28 -7.60
CA CYS A 17 3.08 7.38 -6.82
C CYS A 17 3.52 8.75 -7.35
N LEU A 18 4.76 8.88 -7.84
CA LEU A 18 5.28 10.12 -8.41
C LEU A 18 4.76 10.45 -9.83
N ARG A 19 4.30 9.45 -10.59
CA ARG A 19 3.96 9.60 -12.02
C ARG A 19 2.45 9.52 -12.29
N GLU A 20 1.71 8.81 -11.45
CA GLU A 20 0.30 8.55 -11.64
C GLU A 20 -0.56 9.53 -10.82
N HIS A 21 -1.80 9.73 -11.27
CA HIS A 21 -2.80 10.40 -10.47
C HIS A 21 -3.21 9.53 -9.27
N ALA A 22 -3.75 10.18 -8.23
CA ALA A 22 -4.34 9.47 -7.10
C ALA A 22 -5.40 8.49 -7.62
N SER A 23 -5.33 7.23 -7.16
CA SER A 23 -6.27 6.20 -7.59
C SER A 23 -6.36 5.09 -6.56
N ARG A 24 -7.56 4.55 -6.41
CA ARG A 24 -7.83 3.43 -5.50
C ARG A 24 -7.08 2.15 -5.91
N ALA A 25 -6.88 1.94 -7.21
CA ALA A 25 -6.06 0.85 -7.71
C ALA A 25 -4.58 0.95 -7.29
N LEU A 26 -4.06 2.18 -7.14
CA LEU A 26 -2.72 2.41 -6.62
C LEU A 26 -2.69 2.21 -5.09
N ASP A 27 -3.71 2.69 -4.37
CA ASP A 27 -3.87 2.46 -2.93
C ASP A 27 -3.84 0.97 -2.56
N ALA A 28 -4.58 0.15 -3.30
CA ALA A 28 -4.60 -1.31 -3.16
C ALA A 28 -3.19 -1.92 -3.31
N ARG A 29 -2.42 -1.45 -4.30
CA ARG A 29 -1.06 -1.95 -4.51
C ARG A 29 -0.10 -1.53 -3.40
N ILE A 30 -0.22 -0.30 -2.92
CA ILE A 30 0.54 0.20 -1.76
C ILE A 30 0.25 -0.68 -0.55
N TYR A 31 -1.03 -0.92 -0.26
CA TYR A 31 -1.48 -1.74 0.87
C TYR A 31 -0.87 -3.15 0.86
N CYS A 32 -0.96 -3.84 -0.29
CA CYS A 32 -0.38 -5.18 -0.45
C CYS A 32 1.13 -5.19 -0.24
N ALA A 33 1.84 -4.27 -0.90
CA ALA A 33 3.30 -4.23 -0.87
C ALA A 33 3.81 -3.96 0.55
N VAL A 34 3.18 -3.02 1.25
CA VAL A 34 3.52 -2.64 2.62
C VAL A 34 3.25 -3.78 3.61
N LEU A 35 2.15 -4.50 3.46
CA LEU A 35 1.84 -5.65 4.34
C LEU A 35 2.66 -6.89 4.01
N GLY A 36 3.40 -6.90 2.90
CA GLY A 36 4.08 -8.10 2.39
C GLY A 36 3.11 -9.21 2.02
N VAL A 37 1.88 -8.86 1.62
CA VAL A 37 0.84 -9.83 1.23
C VAL A 37 0.64 -9.82 -0.27
N GLY A 38 0.46 -11.01 -0.85
CA GLY A 38 0.06 -11.15 -2.24
C GLY A 38 -1.41 -10.82 -2.42
N ASP A 39 -1.72 -9.97 -3.40
CA ASP A 39 -3.10 -9.83 -3.85
C ASP A 39 -3.49 -11.07 -4.66
N SER A 40 -4.40 -11.87 -4.14
CA SER A 40 -4.93 -13.08 -4.79
C SER A 40 -5.96 -12.77 -5.87
N ASN A 41 -6.20 -11.49 -6.17
CA ASN A 41 -7.05 -11.08 -7.26
C ASN A 41 -6.32 -11.25 -8.61
N GLU A 42 -6.65 -12.34 -9.31
CA GLU A 42 -6.08 -12.72 -10.62
C GLU A 42 -6.60 -11.87 -11.81
N LEU A 43 -7.48 -10.89 -11.58
CA LEU A 43 -7.99 -9.94 -12.59
C LEU A 43 -8.55 -10.58 -13.88
N ASN A 44 -9.02 -11.83 -13.80
CA ASN A 44 -9.49 -12.62 -14.94
C ASN A 44 -11.01 -12.43 -15.23
N SER A 45 -11.70 -11.61 -14.45
CA SER A 45 -13.12 -11.30 -14.65
C SER A 45 -13.39 -9.82 -14.46
N LYS A 46 -14.47 -9.32 -15.09
CA LYS A 46 -14.90 -7.92 -14.97
C LYS A 46 -15.08 -7.49 -13.52
N PHE A 47 -15.74 -8.33 -12.71
CA PHE A 47 -15.94 -8.08 -11.28
C PHE A 47 -14.62 -7.87 -10.53
N LEU A 48 -13.63 -8.72 -10.79
CA LEU A 48 -12.33 -8.66 -10.15
C LEU A 48 -11.50 -7.43 -10.57
N ILE A 49 -11.63 -7.02 -11.84
CA ILE A 49 -11.04 -5.78 -12.34
C ILE A 49 -11.68 -4.57 -11.66
N GLU A 50 -13.00 -4.53 -11.56
CA GLU A 50 -13.75 -3.46 -10.90
C GLU A 50 -13.42 -3.38 -9.41
N ALA A 51 -13.29 -4.52 -8.72
CA ALA A 51 -12.88 -4.59 -7.32
C ALA A 51 -11.48 -3.96 -7.12
N ARG A 52 -10.50 -4.28 -7.98
CA ARG A 52 -9.18 -3.62 -7.89
C ARG A 52 -9.29 -2.13 -8.18
N ALA A 53 -10.11 -1.75 -9.16
CA ALA A 53 -10.30 -0.35 -9.52
C ALA A 53 -10.92 0.48 -8.39
N SER A 54 -11.71 -0.13 -7.51
CA SER A 54 -12.29 0.52 -6.33
C SER A 54 -11.39 0.52 -5.09
N GLY A 55 -10.25 -0.18 -5.12
CA GLY A 55 -9.29 -0.26 -4.02
C GLY A 55 -9.40 -1.53 -3.18
N MET A 56 -10.25 -2.48 -3.60
CA MET A 56 -10.41 -3.76 -2.92
C MET A 56 -9.24 -4.69 -3.25
N VAL A 57 -8.73 -5.34 -2.20
CA VAL A 57 -7.66 -6.33 -2.25
C VAL A 57 -8.21 -7.66 -1.77
N LEU A 58 -7.90 -8.74 -2.50
CA LEU A 58 -8.23 -10.09 -2.07
C LEU A 58 -7.03 -10.69 -1.36
N VAL A 59 -7.09 -10.82 -0.04
CA VAL A 59 -6.00 -11.43 0.74
C VAL A 59 -6.34 -12.87 1.04
N ARG A 60 -5.38 -13.77 0.79
CA ARG A 60 -5.43 -15.17 1.19
C ARG A 60 -4.44 -15.41 2.32
N THR A 61 -4.95 -15.82 3.47
CA THR A 61 -4.14 -16.31 4.61
C THR A 61 -4.39 -17.80 4.82
N THR A 62 -3.67 -18.44 5.74
CA THR A 62 -3.82 -19.87 6.08
C THR A 62 -5.23 -20.16 6.59
N GLY A 63 -6.15 -20.50 5.68
CA GLY A 63 -7.53 -20.92 5.97
C GLY A 63 -8.63 -19.90 5.63
N LEU A 64 -8.29 -18.65 5.30
CA LEU A 64 -9.27 -17.60 5.03
C LEU A 64 -8.93 -16.77 3.80
N MET A 65 -9.96 -16.51 2.98
CA MET A 65 -9.93 -15.57 1.87
C MET A 65 -10.89 -14.43 2.20
N GLY A 66 -10.38 -13.20 2.19
CA GLY A 66 -11.14 -12.03 2.60
C GLY A 66 -10.88 -10.85 1.67
N TRP A 67 -11.93 -10.07 1.44
CA TRP A 67 -11.83 -8.78 0.79
C TRP A 67 -11.51 -7.70 1.83
N LEU A 68 -10.48 -6.91 1.57
CA LEU A 68 -10.11 -5.75 2.37
C LEU A 68 -10.17 -4.50 1.50
N ASP A 69 -10.64 -3.40 2.08
CA ASP A 69 -10.60 -2.09 1.44
C ASP A 69 -9.30 -1.39 1.81
N ALA A 70 -8.51 -0.99 0.83
CA ALA A 70 -7.24 -0.33 1.07
C ALA A 70 -7.47 1.12 1.57
N PRO A 71 -6.70 1.61 2.54
CA PRO A 71 -6.79 3.02 2.94
C PRO A 71 -6.55 3.99 1.76
N HIS A 72 -7.07 5.21 1.85
CA HIS A 72 -6.98 6.24 0.79
C HIS A 72 -5.59 6.90 0.71
N TYR A 73 -4.53 6.11 0.65
CA TYR A 73 -3.14 6.57 0.74
C TYR A 73 -2.79 7.68 -0.25
N THR A 74 -3.23 7.58 -1.50
CA THR A 74 -2.87 8.53 -2.56
C THR A 74 -3.73 9.80 -2.56
N ALA A 75 -4.82 9.83 -1.79
CA ALA A 75 -5.77 10.95 -1.74
C ALA A 75 -5.85 11.62 -0.37
N ASP A 76 -5.46 10.94 0.71
CA ASP A 76 -5.54 11.41 2.09
C ASP A 76 -4.15 11.46 2.71
N LEU A 77 -3.75 12.67 3.15
CA LEU A 77 -2.44 12.92 3.72
C LEU A 77 -2.24 12.21 5.07
N ALA A 78 -3.28 12.03 5.88
CA ALA A 78 -3.18 11.33 7.15
C ALA A 78 -2.88 9.84 6.91
N TRP A 79 -3.59 9.23 5.97
CA TRP A 79 -3.31 7.87 5.55
C TRP A 79 -1.92 7.73 4.91
N ALA A 80 -1.51 8.66 4.06
CA ALA A 80 -0.16 8.63 3.50
C ALA A 80 0.93 8.69 4.58
N LYS A 81 0.74 9.53 5.61
CA LYS A 81 1.69 9.66 6.72
C LYS A 81 1.76 8.43 7.62
N SER A 82 0.69 7.64 7.72
CA SER A 82 0.74 6.37 8.47
C SER A 82 1.65 5.32 7.82
N LEU A 83 2.09 5.55 6.58
CA LEU A 83 3.08 4.71 5.90
C LEU A 83 4.54 5.08 6.26
N LEU A 84 4.77 6.21 6.91
CA LEU A 84 6.14 6.59 7.29
C LEU A 84 6.61 5.66 8.41
N PRO A 85 7.85 5.14 8.34
CA PRO A 85 8.48 4.48 9.49
C PRO A 85 8.59 5.41 10.69
N GLU A 86 8.72 4.83 11.88
CA GLU A 86 8.91 5.58 13.12
C GLU A 86 10.11 6.53 13.01
N GLY A 87 9.93 7.77 13.49
CA GLY A 87 10.97 8.80 13.45
C GLY A 87 11.17 9.48 12.09
N LEU A 88 10.49 9.03 11.02
CA LEU A 88 10.53 9.71 9.72
C LEU A 88 9.37 10.70 9.58
N ALA A 89 9.68 11.94 9.21
CA ALA A 89 8.69 12.96 8.89
C ALA A 89 8.81 13.37 7.41
N ALA A 90 7.66 13.48 6.73
CA ALA A 90 7.59 14.07 5.40
C ALA A 90 7.04 15.50 5.48
N ILE A 91 7.76 16.46 4.88
CA ILE A 91 7.36 17.88 4.83
C ILE A 91 6.38 18.19 3.69
N SER A 92 6.18 17.25 2.77
CA SER A 92 5.25 17.41 1.65
C SER A 92 3.80 17.33 2.14
N ASN A 93 2.94 18.14 1.55
CA ASN A 93 1.49 18.07 1.71
C ASN A 93 0.79 17.27 0.58
N ASP A 94 1.53 16.81 -0.44
CA ASP A 94 0.98 15.90 -1.45
C ASP A 94 1.05 14.45 -0.94
N PRO A 95 -0.09 13.77 -0.72
CA PRO A 95 -0.14 12.40 -0.22
C PRO A 95 0.69 11.43 -1.07
N ARG A 96 0.72 11.60 -2.39
CA ARG A 96 1.45 10.69 -3.29
C ARG A 96 2.96 10.82 -3.14
N VAL A 97 3.45 12.05 -2.91
CA VAL A 97 4.86 12.29 -2.61
C VAL A 97 5.21 11.67 -1.25
N VAL A 98 4.32 11.78 -0.26
CA VAL A 98 4.50 11.13 1.05
C VAL A 98 4.53 9.60 0.91
N CYS A 99 3.61 9.00 0.13
CA CYS A 99 3.63 7.57 -0.15
C CYS A 99 4.95 7.13 -0.82
N ALA A 100 5.45 7.89 -1.80
CA ALA A 100 6.72 7.59 -2.45
C ALA A 100 7.90 7.61 -1.46
N ILE A 101 7.97 8.63 -0.61
CA ILE A 101 8.99 8.75 0.44
C ILE A 101 8.88 7.57 1.42
N ALA A 102 7.69 7.27 1.90
CA ALA A 102 7.41 6.17 2.81
C ALA A 102 7.86 4.82 2.24
N LEU A 103 7.43 4.49 1.02
CA LEU A 103 7.77 3.23 0.36
C LEU A 103 9.28 3.09 0.12
N MET A 104 9.96 4.18 -0.25
CA MET A 104 11.42 4.18 -0.40
C MET A 104 12.11 4.00 0.95
N ALA A 105 11.62 4.64 2.01
CA ALA A 105 12.17 4.49 3.35
C ALA A 105 12.04 3.05 3.85
N VAL A 106 10.86 2.43 3.69
CA VAL A 106 10.66 1.00 4.00
C VAL A 106 11.63 0.13 3.19
N ALA A 107 11.79 0.42 1.89
CA ALA A 107 12.70 -0.34 1.03
C ALA A 107 14.18 -0.24 1.43
N LEU A 108 14.61 0.90 1.98
CA LEU A 108 15.99 1.16 2.38
C LEU A 108 16.33 0.70 3.79
N THR A 109 15.36 0.76 4.70
CA THR A 109 15.56 0.56 6.14
C THR A 109 15.02 -0.76 6.65
N ASP A 110 14.18 -1.44 5.86
CA ASP A 110 13.40 -2.61 6.28
C ASP A 110 12.50 -2.35 7.51
N GLN A 111 12.34 -1.07 7.90
CA GLN A 111 11.45 -0.71 9.00
C GLN A 111 10.00 -0.73 8.52
N PRO A 112 9.09 -1.36 9.28
CA PRO A 112 7.68 -1.36 8.94
C PRO A 112 7.08 0.05 9.06
N PRO A 113 6.03 0.34 8.30
CA PRO A 113 5.24 1.55 8.50
C PRO A 113 4.53 1.55 9.86
N LEU A 114 4.20 2.73 10.36
CA LEU A 114 3.45 3.00 11.58
C LEU A 114 1.96 2.57 11.50
N LEU A 115 1.65 1.40 10.94
CA LEU A 115 0.28 0.88 10.75
C LEU A 115 -0.51 0.62 12.05
N GLU A 116 -0.16 1.25 13.16
CA GLU A 116 -0.93 1.32 14.40
C GLU A 116 -2.24 2.10 14.18
N ALA A 117 -3.21 1.48 13.52
CA ALA A 117 -4.58 1.98 13.43
C ALA A 117 -5.65 0.90 13.21
N TRP A 118 -5.33 -0.39 13.34
CA TRP A 118 -6.29 -1.46 13.01
C TRP A 118 -6.32 -2.62 14.01
N SER A 119 -5.92 -2.38 15.26
CA SER A 119 -6.04 -3.32 16.39
C SER A 119 -7.27 -3.05 17.27
N SER A 120 -8.27 -2.31 16.78
CA SER A 120 -9.49 -1.98 17.52
C SER A 120 -10.71 -2.67 16.92
#